data_AF-A0A0F9NVW2-F1
#
_entry.id   AF-A0A0F9NVW2-F1
#
_cell.length_a   1.000
_cell.length_b   1.000
_cell.length_c   1.000
_cell.angle_alpha   90.00
_cell.angle_beta   90.00
_cell.angle_gamma   90.00
#
_symmetry.space_group_name_H-M   'P 1'
#
loop_
_entity.id
_entity.type
_entity.pdbx_description
1 polymer ?
#
loop_
_entity_poly.entity_id
_entity_poly.type
_entity_poly.pdbx_seq_one_letter_code
_entity_poly.pdbx_strand_id
1 'polypeptide(L)'
;MRGWRKQAPKTLQQRRRLLKKCGREAFLKPDTLAFPIMAARTRTCSVSCKGLLAAKARAGQFGHRRLEAKAQRLGERHGCGWAR
;
A
#
# COMPACT_ATOMS: atom_id res chain seq x y z
N MET A 1 1.51 7.80 -11.77
CA MET A 1 2.12 6.58 -11.16
C MET A 1 2.38 5.50 -12.21
N ARG A 2 3.49 5.57 -12.96
CA ARG A 2 3.81 4.54 -13.97
C ARG A 2 4.27 3.25 -13.26
N GLY A 3 3.64 2.11 -13.58
CA GLY A 3 3.98 0.79 -13.01
C GLY A 3 3.08 0.30 -11.87
N TRP A 4 2.77 1.14 -10.85
CA TRP A 4 1.93 0.68 -9.72
C TRP A 4 0.53 0.25 -10.17
N ARG A 5 -0.10 0.96 -11.11
CA ARG A 5 -1.41 0.58 -11.68
C ARG A 5 -1.43 -0.85 -12.25
N LYS A 6 -0.30 -1.36 -12.75
CA LYS A 6 -0.16 -2.73 -13.27
C LYS A 6 0.07 -3.75 -12.16
N GLN A 7 0.70 -3.35 -11.06
CA GLN A 7 1.11 -4.22 -9.95
C GLN A 7 0.10 -4.25 -8.79
N ALA A 8 -0.70 -3.21 -8.63
CA ALA A 8 -1.63 -3.05 -7.52
C ALA A 8 -2.74 -4.13 -7.57
N PRO A 9 -3.21 -4.62 -6.41
CA PRO A 9 -4.35 -5.52 -6.36
C PRO A 9 -5.64 -4.76 -6.69
N LYS A 10 -6.19 -5.04 -7.87
CA LYS A 10 -7.37 -4.37 -8.43
C LYS A 10 -8.67 -4.98 -7.92
N THR A 11 -8.74 -6.31 -7.88
CA THR A 11 -9.97 -7.01 -7.50
C THR A 11 -9.98 -7.36 -6.00
N LEU A 12 -11.18 -7.55 -5.44
CA LEU A 12 -11.34 -8.01 -4.06
C LEU A 12 -10.67 -9.37 -3.84
N GLN A 13 -10.76 -10.27 -4.83
CA GLN A 13 -10.11 -11.58 -4.78
C GLN A 13 -8.57 -11.45 -4.71
N GLN A 14 -7.96 -10.55 -5.49
CA GLN A 14 -6.53 -10.28 -5.40
C GLN A 14 -6.13 -9.73 -4.02
N ARG A 15 -6.95 -8.86 -3.44
CA ARG A 15 -6.70 -8.29 -2.11
C ARG A 15 -6.82 -9.33 -1.00
N ARG A 16 -7.83 -10.20 -1.05
CA ARG A 16 -7.99 -11.33 -0.12
C ARG A 16 -6.83 -12.31 -0.21
N ARG A 17 -6.39 -12.65 -1.42
CA ARG A 17 -5.19 -13.49 -1.64
C ARG A 17 -3.93 -12.84 -1.08
N LEU A 18 -3.77 -11.53 -1.29
CA LEU A 18 -2.65 -10.77 -0.75
C LEU A 18 -2.67 -10.75 0.79
N LEU A 19 -3.84 -10.55 1.42
CA LEU A 19 -4.01 -10.64 2.87
C LEU A 19 -3.68 -12.04 3.40
N LYS A 20 -4.17 -13.09 2.74
CA LYS A 20 -3.87 -14.49 3.12
C LYS A 20 -2.38 -14.78 3.03
N LYS A 21 -1.69 -14.21 2.03
CA LYS A 21 -0.27 -14.46 1.78
C LYS A 21 0.66 -13.66 2.69
N CYS A 22 0.41 -12.36 2.81
CA CYS A 22 1.33 -11.41 3.44
C CYS A 22 0.80 -10.83 4.76
N GLY A 23 -0.39 -11.23 5.19
CA GLY A 23 -0.98 -10.73 6.43
C GLY A 23 -1.44 -9.27 6.36
N ARG A 24 -1.80 -8.75 7.54
CA ARG A 24 -2.45 -7.43 7.72
C ARG A 24 -1.53 -6.27 7.31
N GLU A 25 -0.22 -6.45 7.33
CA GLU A 25 0.80 -5.47 6.94
C GLU A 25 0.75 -5.10 5.45
N ALA A 26 0.12 -5.93 4.60
CA ALA A 26 -0.02 -5.63 3.17
C ALA A 26 -0.91 -4.40 2.88
N PHE A 27 -1.64 -3.90 3.89
CA PHE A 27 -2.61 -2.81 3.78
C PHE A 27 -2.43 -1.81 4.92
N LEU A 28 -2.63 -0.52 4.64
CA LEU A 28 -2.72 0.47 5.73
C LEU A 28 -4.04 0.38 6.50
N LYS A 29 -5.09 -0.14 5.85
CA LYS A 29 -6.41 -0.40 6.44
C LYS A 29 -6.86 -1.84 6.12
N PRO A 30 -6.36 -2.85 6.86
CA PRO A 30 -6.60 -4.26 6.57
C PRO A 30 -8.06 -4.68 6.73
N ASP A 31 -8.81 -4.09 7.67
CA ASP A 31 -10.21 -4.51 7.95
C ASP A 31 -11.13 -4.30 6.74
N THR A 32 -10.83 -3.31 5.90
CA THR A 32 -11.54 -3.04 4.64
C THR A 32 -10.70 -3.40 3.41
N LEU A 33 -9.55 -4.06 3.58
CA LEU A 33 -8.59 -4.36 2.51
C LEU A 33 -8.22 -3.14 1.66
N ALA A 34 -8.17 -1.95 2.27
CA ALA A 34 -7.95 -0.69 1.57
C ALA A 34 -6.49 -0.23 1.72
N PHE A 35 -6.07 0.63 0.79
CA PHE A 35 -4.71 1.18 0.76
C PHE A 35 -3.63 0.09 0.75
N PRO A 36 -3.60 -0.77 -0.29
CA PRO A 36 -2.56 -1.77 -0.44
C PRO A 36 -1.19 -1.10 -0.60
N ILE A 37 -0.20 -1.60 0.12
CA ILE A 37 1.19 -1.11 0.05
C ILE A 37 2.15 -2.15 -0.55
N MET A 38 1.65 -3.37 -0.78
CA MET A 38 2.38 -4.46 -1.44
C MET A 38 1.73 -4.81 -2.79
N ALA A 39 2.54 -5.27 -3.74
CA ALA A 39 2.07 -5.66 -5.07
C ALA A 39 1.24 -6.95 -5.02
N ALA A 40 0.24 -7.08 -5.89
CA ALA A 40 -0.69 -8.22 -5.93
C ALA A 40 0.01 -9.57 -6.16
N ARG A 41 1.10 -9.57 -6.92
CA ARG A 41 1.89 -10.77 -7.25
C ARG A 41 3.26 -10.78 -6.55
N THR A 42 3.39 -10.07 -5.42
CA THR A 42 4.63 -10.08 -4.65
C THR A 42 4.99 -11.50 -4.20
N ARG A 43 6.28 -11.86 -4.28
CA ARG A 43 6.79 -13.13 -3.75
C ARG A 43 7.27 -12.99 -2.31
N THR A 44 7.85 -11.84 -1.98
CA THR A 44 8.58 -11.57 -0.74
C THR A 44 7.77 -10.80 0.30
N CYS A 45 6.52 -10.44 0.00
CA CYS A 45 5.71 -9.57 0.86
C CYS A 45 6.43 -8.25 1.23
N SER A 46 7.29 -7.75 0.34
CA SER A 46 7.98 -6.49 0.57
C SER A 46 7.07 -5.30 0.27
N VAL A 47 7.16 -4.29 1.14
CA VAL A 47 6.50 -3.00 0.94
C VAL A 47 7.04 -2.32 -0.31
N SER A 48 6.14 -1.80 -1.15
CA SER A 48 6.50 -1.06 -2.34
C SER A 48 6.44 0.44 -2.07
N CYS A 49 7.54 1.15 -2.33
CA CYS A 49 7.55 2.62 -2.28
C CYS A 49 6.47 3.24 -3.18
N LYS A 50 6.18 2.64 -4.34
CA LYS A 50 5.11 3.12 -5.22
C LYS A 50 3.72 2.85 -4.64
N GLY A 51 3.57 1.73 -3.93
CA GLY A 51 2.35 1.38 -3.21
C GLY A 51 2.07 2.31 -2.04
N LEU A 52 3.10 2.61 -1.23
CA LEU A 52 3.01 3.61 -0.17
C LEU A 52 2.66 5.00 -0.69
N LEU A 53 3.28 5.47 -1.78
CA LEU A 53 2.93 6.75 -2.39
C LEU A 53 1.47 6.79 -2.85
N ALA A 54 1.00 5.71 -3.49
CA ALA A 54 -0.38 5.60 -3.93
C ALA A 54 -1.36 5.57 -2.75
N ALA A 55 -0.99 4.85 -1.68
CA ALA A 55 -1.76 4.77 -0.45
C ALA A 55 -1.83 6.13 0.25
N LYS A 56 -0.72 6.87 0.35
CA LYS A 56 -0.66 8.24 0.89
C LYS A 56 -1.59 9.17 0.10
N ALA A 57 -1.43 9.21 -1.22
CA ALA A 57 -2.23 10.09 -2.08
C ALA A 57 -3.73 9.79 -1.98
N ARG A 58 -4.12 8.51 -2.01
CA ARG A 58 -5.53 8.13 -1.84
C ARG A 58 -6.04 8.43 -0.43
N ALA A 59 -5.24 8.18 0.61
CA ALA A 59 -5.63 8.49 1.97
C ALA A 59 -5.90 9.99 2.14
N GLY A 60 -5.06 10.86 1.57
CA GLY A 60 -5.29 12.31 1.53
C GLY A 60 -6.57 12.69 0.80
N GLN A 61 -6.83 12.11 -0.38
CA GLN A 61 -8.06 12.36 -1.17
C GLN A 61 -9.34 12.02 -0.39
N PHE A 62 -9.33 10.96 0.41
CA PHE A 62 -10.49 10.53 1.21
C PHE A 62 -10.47 11.09 2.64
N GLY A 63 -9.62 12.06 2.95
CA GLY A 63 -9.56 12.69 4.28
C GLY A 63 -9.02 11.78 5.40
N HIS A 64 -8.41 10.64 5.09
CA HIS A 64 -7.82 9.73 6.08
C HIS A 64 -6.43 10.18 6.56
N ARG A 65 -6.37 11.31 7.28
CA ARG A 65 -5.12 11.95 7.74
C ARG A 65 -4.19 11.01 8.51
N ARG A 66 -4.75 10.13 9.37
CA ARG A 66 -3.95 9.14 10.12
C ARG A 66 -3.26 8.13 9.19
N LEU A 67 -3.94 7.69 8.13
CA LEU A 67 -3.36 6.74 7.16
C LEU A 67 -2.36 7.43 6.24
N GLU A 68 -2.62 8.68 5.86
CA GLU A 68 -1.69 9.52 5.12
C GLU A 68 -0.36 9.67 5.87
N ALA A 69 -0.41 10.08 7.15
CA ALA A 69 0.77 10.18 8.00
C ALA A 69 1.46 8.84 8.23
N LYS A 70 0.69 7.74 8.37
CA LYS A 70 1.25 6.39 8.49
C LYS A 70 2.00 5.98 7.22
N ALA A 71 1.45 6.28 6.04
CA ALA A 71 2.10 6.00 4.76
C ALA A 71 3.40 6.79 4.61
N GLN A 72 3.41 8.06 5.03
CA GLN A 72 4.59 8.92 5.04
C GLN A 72 5.71 8.32 5.90
N ARG A 73 5.43 8.02 7.17
CA ARG A 73 6.41 7.41 8.10
C ARG A 73 6.97 6.07 7.61
N LEU A 74 6.11 5.25 7.00
CA LEU A 74 6.56 3.99 6.39
C LEU A 74 7.46 4.25 5.17
N GLY A 75 7.15 5.27 4.37
CA GLY A 75 8.00 5.70 3.26
C GLY A 75 9.40 6.10 3.72
N GLU A 76 9.49 6.91 4.78
CA GLU A 76 10.75 7.31 5.41
C GLU A 76 11.54 6.10 5.92
N ARG A 77 10.88 5.22 6.69
CA ARG A 77 11.48 3.99 7.23
C ARG A 77 12.04 3.07 6.15
N HIS A 78 11.34 2.94 5.02
CA HIS A 78 11.76 2.11 3.89
C HIS A 78 12.67 2.87 2.90
N GLY A 79 13.10 4.09 3.21
CA GLY A 79 14.04 4.86 2.40
C GLY A 79 13.48 5.32 1.04
N CYS A 80 12.16 5.43 0.92
CA CYS A 80 11.52 5.83 -0.32
C CYS A 80 11.85 7.28 -0.70
N GLY A 81 12.42 7.51 -1.88
CA GLY A 81 12.91 8.84 -2.28
C GLY A 81 11.86 9.96 -2.34
N TRP A 82 10.56 9.64 -2.38
CA TRP A 82 9.47 10.64 -2.34
C TRP A 82 9.04 11.02 -0.92
N ALA A 83 9.51 10.28 0.10
CA ALA A 83 9.09 10.44 1.49
C ALA A 83 10.10 11.27 2.31
N ARG A 84 11.15 11.80 1.69
CA ARG A 84 12.15 12.66 2.33
C ARG A 84 11.71 14.12 2.29
#